data_AF-A0A031JKV3-F1
#
_entry.id   AF-A0A031JKV3-F1
#
_cell.length_a   1.000
_cell.length_b   1.000
_cell.length_c   1.000
_cell.angle_alpha   90.00
_cell.angle_beta   90.00
_cell.angle_gamma   90.00
#
_symmetry.space_group_name_H-M   'P 1'
#
loop_
_entity.id
_entity.type
_entity.pdbx_description
1 polymer ?
#
loop_
_entity_poly.entity_id
_entity_poly.type
_entity_poly.pdbx_seq_one_letter_code
_entity_poly.pdbx_strand_id
1 'polypeptide(L)'
;MAKLNVEGPQASETGRWMVRLNIKHRAGVERYGVARLTNNANGKSLNVLLLGHNRDDAIFMPYDIRERLGIAKGGELDFSVRKVGLWGLLSWYVRSPDPAVFIPAWIAVVGLGLAIAGLLLSALPLVCG
;
A
#
# COMPACT_ATOMS: atom_id res chain seq x y z
N MET A 1 -18.81 3.50 -12.91
CA MET A 1 -18.03 3.09 -11.72
C MET A 1 -18.41 1.67 -11.40
N ALA A 2 -17.45 0.78 -11.14
CA ALA A 2 -17.71 -0.65 -10.97
C ALA A 2 -17.88 -1.00 -9.49
N LYS A 3 -18.99 -1.66 -9.16
CA LYS A 3 -19.18 -2.33 -7.86
C LYS A 3 -18.66 -3.75 -7.99
N LEU A 4 -17.75 -4.16 -7.11
CA LEU A 4 -17.16 -5.50 -7.15
C LEU A 4 -17.47 -6.27 -5.87
N ASN A 5 -17.64 -7.58 -6.01
CA ASN A 5 -17.80 -8.48 -4.88
C ASN A 5 -16.50 -8.60 -4.09
N VAL A 6 -16.59 -8.39 -2.78
CA VAL A 6 -15.44 -8.48 -1.87
C VAL A 6 -15.23 -9.91 -1.44
N GLU A 7 -14.15 -10.52 -1.92
CA GLU A 7 -13.75 -11.87 -1.56
C GLU A 7 -12.55 -11.88 -0.60
N GLY A 8 -12.41 -13.01 0.10
CA GLY A 8 -11.26 -13.23 0.98
C GLY A 8 -9.97 -13.43 0.18
N PRO A 9 -8.79 -13.32 0.81
CA PRO A 9 -7.53 -13.60 0.15
C PRO A 9 -7.44 -15.08 -0.25
N GLN A 10 -6.57 -15.40 -1.20
CA GLN A 10 -6.20 -16.79 -1.46
C GLN A 10 -5.44 -17.37 -0.25
N ALA A 11 -5.55 -18.67 -0.01
CA ALA A 11 -4.95 -19.31 1.18
C ALA A 11 -3.46 -19.00 1.34
N SER A 12 -2.69 -18.99 0.24
CA SER A 12 -1.26 -18.67 0.21
C SER A 12 -0.90 -17.19 0.47
N GLU A 13 -1.90 -16.31 0.54
CA GLU A 13 -1.73 -14.85 0.67
C GLU A 13 -2.25 -14.32 2.00
N THR A 14 -2.69 -15.23 2.88
CA THR A 14 -3.12 -14.90 4.23
C THR A 14 -1.98 -14.20 4.98
N GLY A 15 -2.26 -13.04 5.57
CA GLY A 15 -1.28 -12.23 6.30
C GLY A 15 -0.47 -11.24 5.46
N ARG A 16 -0.67 -11.18 4.13
CA ARG A 16 0.02 -10.21 3.27
C ARG A 16 -0.80 -8.94 3.08
N TRP A 17 -0.15 -7.78 3.05
CA TRP A 17 -0.81 -6.48 2.84
C TRP A 17 -1.03 -6.16 1.35
N MET A 18 -1.82 -7.00 0.68
CA MET A 18 -2.06 -6.88 -0.76
C MET A 18 -3.53 -7.08 -1.15
N VAL A 19 -3.91 -6.50 -2.28
CA VAL A 19 -5.25 -6.63 -2.87
C VAL A 19 -5.12 -7.14 -4.29
N ARG A 20 -5.89 -8.18 -4.65
CA ARG A 20 -5.96 -8.62 -6.05
C ARG A 20 -7.11 -7.92 -6.76
N LEU A 21 -6.79 -7.36 -7.91
CA LEU A 21 -7.74 -6.58 -8.69
C LEU A 21 -7.51 -6.81 -10.19
N ASN A 22 -8.57 -6.90 -10.98
CA ASN A 22 -8.47 -6.99 -12.43
C ASN A 22 -7.79 -5.75 -13.04
N ILE A 23 -7.02 -5.93 -14.12
CA ILE A 23 -6.34 -4.83 -14.82
C ILE A 23 -7.28 -3.71 -15.26
N LYS A 24 -8.53 -4.04 -15.64
CA LYS A 24 -9.57 -3.07 -16.02
C LYS A 24 -9.87 -2.04 -14.92
N HIS A 25 -9.70 -2.43 -13.65
CA HIS A 25 -10.05 -1.62 -12.49
C HIS A 25 -8.85 -0.98 -11.80
N ARG A 26 -7.62 -1.19 -12.29
CA ARG A 26 -6.39 -0.67 -11.64
C ARG A 26 -6.07 0.79 -11.94
N ALA A 27 -6.85 1.48 -12.77
CA ALA A 27 -6.60 2.88 -13.13
C ALA A 27 -5.15 3.14 -13.61
N GLY A 28 -4.60 2.25 -14.44
CA GLY A 28 -3.23 2.34 -14.95
C GLY A 28 -2.12 1.97 -13.97
N VAL A 29 -2.45 1.45 -12.78
CA VAL A 29 -1.46 0.94 -11.83
C VAL A 29 -1.03 -0.47 -12.24
N GLU A 30 0.28 -0.66 -12.40
CA GLU A 30 0.88 -1.94 -12.76
C GLU A 30 0.79 -2.98 -11.63
N ARG A 31 1.10 -4.24 -11.97
CA ARG A 31 1.24 -5.30 -10.96
C ARG A 31 2.38 -4.94 -9.99
N TYR A 32 2.17 -5.18 -8.69
CA TYR A 32 3.06 -4.74 -7.61
C TYR A 32 3.15 -3.21 -7.44
N GLY A 33 2.28 -2.45 -8.12
CA GLY A 33 2.14 -1.02 -7.86
C GLY A 33 1.37 -0.76 -6.57
N VAL A 34 1.74 0.30 -5.86
CA VAL A 34 0.98 0.79 -4.71
C VAL A 34 -0.08 1.78 -5.21
N ALA A 35 -1.32 1.56 -4.79
CA ALA A 35 -2.45 2.42 -5.11
C ALA A 35 -3.20 2.84 -3.84
N ARG A 36 -3.82 4.01 -3.90
CA ARG A 36 -4.81 4.42 -2.91
C ARG A 36 -6.15 3.84 -3.33
N LEU A 37 -6.67 2.96 -2.48
CA LEU A 37 -8.01 2.39 -2.61
C LEU A 37 -8.93 3.16 -1.69
N THR A 38 -9.98 3.75 -2.25
CA THR A 38 -10.99 4.52 -1.50
C THR A 38 -12.33 3.85 -1.66
N ASN A 39 -13.00 3.54 -0.55
CA ASN A 39 -14.39 3.13 -0.53
C ASN A 39 -15.26 4.38 -0.70
N ASN A 40 -15.96 4.47 -1.83
CA ASN A 40 -16.76 5.65 -2.17
C ASN A 40 -18.01 5.78 -1.28
N ALA A 41 -18.48 4.68 -0.67
CA ALA A 41 -19.68 4.69 0.18
C ALA A 41 -19.46 5.33 1.56
N ASN A 42 -18.24 5.29 2.09
CA ASN A 42 -17.92 5.82 3.42
C ASN A 42 -16.69 6.76 3.46
N GLY A 43 -16.06 6.99 2.31
CA GLY A 43 -14.87 7.85 2.17
C GLY A 43 -13.58 7.27 2.77
N LYS A 44 -13.60 6.09 3.38
CA LYS A 44 -12.41 5.46 3.96
C LYS A 44 -11.44 5.09 2.85
N SER A 45 -10.15 5.39 3.06
CA SER A 45 -9.11 5.10 2.08
C SER A 45 -7.87 4.53 2.72
N LEU A 46 -7.16 3.68 1.97
CA LEU A 46 -5.87 3.18 2.38
C LEU A 46 -4.96 2.86 1.18
N ASN A 47 -3.65 2.91 1.42
CA ASN A 47 -2.65 2.58 0.42
C ASN A 47 -2.39 1.06 0.46
N VAL A 48 -2.63 0.38 -0.67
CA VAL A 48 -2.50 -1.07 -0.84
C VAL A 48 -1.53 -1.41 -1.96
N LEU A 49 -0.86 -2.54 -1.83
CA LEU A 49 -0.17 -3.19 -2.94
C LEU A 49 -1.20 -3.88 -3.84
N LEU A 50 -1.21 -3.57 -5.14
CA LEU A 50 -2.10 -4.19 -6.10
C LEU A 50 -1.44 -5.39 -6.79
N LEU A 51 -2.16 -6.50 -6.83
CA LEU A 51 -1.76 -7.68 -7.57
C LEU A 51 -2.75 -8.01 -8.70
N GLY A 52 -2.19 -8.71 -9.68
CA GLY A 52 -2.87 -9.41 -10.78
C GLY A 52 -4.04 -10.29 -10.36
N HIS A 53 -5.20 -10.14 -11.01
CA HIS A 53 -6.18 -11.23 -11.10
C HIS A 53 -7.04 -11.14 -12.37
N ASN A 54 -7.59 -12.28 -12.80
CA ASN A 54 -8.32 -12.42 -14.06
C ASN A 54 -9.82 -12.15 -13.94
N ARG A 55 -10.44 -12.43 -12.78
CA ARG A 55 -11.85 -12.09 -12.54
C ARG A 55 -12.04 -10.58 -12.43
N ASP A 56 -12.97 -10.04 -13.20
CA ASP A 56 -13.32 -8.63 -13.22
C ASP A 56 -14.61 -8.29 -12.46
N ASP A 57 -15.25 -9.29 -11.85
CA ASP A 57 -16.44 -9.19 -10.99
C ASP A 57 -16.10 -9.14 -9.49
N ALA A 58 -14.85 -9.44 -9.12
CA ALA A 58 -14.43 -9.57 -7.73
C ALA A 58 -13.12 -8.84 -7.41
N ILE A 59 -13.01 -8.44 -6.15
CA ILE A 59 -11.81 -7.88 -5.53
C ILE A 59 -11.45 -8.73 -4.31
N PHE A 60 -10.20 -9.20 -4.26
CA PHE A 60 -9.75 -10.10 -3.19
C PHE A 60 -8.91 -9.31 -2.21
N MET A 61 -9.29 -9.34 -0.94
CA MET A 61 -8.58 -8.59 0.09
C MET A 61 -8.59 -9.29 1.48
N PRO A 62 -7.47 -9.22 2.22
CA PRO A 62 -7.35 -9.64 3.61
C PRO A 62 -8.39 -9.01 4.54
N TYR A 63 -8.63 -9.67 5.67
CA TYR A 63 -9.52 -9.18 6.72
C TYR A 63 -9.18 -7.76 7.17
N ASP A 64 -7.92 -7.47 7.46
CA ASP A 64 -7.50 -6.17 7.99
C ASP A 64 -7.74 -5.02 7.00
N ILE A 65 -7.57 -5.28 5.71
CA ILE A 65 -7.86 -4.30 4.64
C ILE A 65 -9.37 -4.04 4.56
N ARG A 66 -10.19 -5.11 4.64
CA ARG A 66 -11.65 -5.02 4.67
C ARG A 66 -12.16 -4.21 5.85
N GLU A 67 -11.64 -4.49 7.04
CA GLU A 67 -12.00 -3.78 8.26
C GLU A 67 -11.67 -2.28 8.16
N ARG A 68 -10.47 -1.94 7.67
CA ARG A 68 -10.06 -0.54 7.47
C ARG A 68 -10.88 0.18 6.40
N LEU A 69 -11.33 -0.51 5.36
CA LEU A 69 -12.26 0.04 4.36
C LEU A 69 -13.71 0.05 4.84
N GLY A 70 -14.00 -0.58 5.98
CA GLY A 70 -15.35 -0.70 6.55
C GLY A 70 -16.28 -1.54 5.67
N ILE A 71 -15.80 -2.65 5.11
CA ILE A 71 -16.62 -3.56 4.30
C ILE A 71 -16.52 -5.02 4.77
N ALA A 72 -17.64 -5.74 4.77
CA ALA A 72 -17.68 -7.16 5.12
C ALA A 72 -17.26 -8.06 3.94
N LYS A 73 -16.86 -9.31 4.24
CA LYS A 73 -16.68 -10.33 3.21
C LYS A 73 -18.02 -10.64 2.56
N GLY A 74 -18.06 -10.78 1.24
CA GLY A 74 -19.28 -11.00 0.47
C GLY A 74 -20.12 -9.75 0.23
N GLY A 75 -19.67 -8.57 0.71
CA GLY A 75 -20.31 -7.30 0.36
C GLY A 75 -19.88 -6.80 -1.01
N GLU A 76 -20.59 -5.77 -1.52
CA GLU A 76 -20.21 -5.05 -2.73
C GLU A 76 -19.40 -3.80 -2.38
N LEU A 77 -18.24 -3.63 -3.00
CA LEU A 77 -17.41 -2.44 -2.86
C LEU A 77 -17.56 -1.53 -4.08
N ASP A 78 -18.08 -0.33 -3.85
CA ASP A 78 -17.89 0.81 -4.76
C ASP A 78 -16.58 1.51 -4.38
N PHE A 79 -15.58 1.47 -5.28
CA PHE A 79 -14.27 2.03 -5.00
C PHE A 79 -13.71 2.87 -6.13
N SER A 80 -12.78 3.74 -5.75
CA SER A 80 -11.87 4.42 -6.65
C SER A 80 -10.43 4.02 -6.37
N VAL A 81 -9.66 3.84 -7.44
CA VAL A 81 -8.22 3.54 -7.39
C VAL A 81 -7.47 4.75 -7.95
N ARG A 82 -6.47 5.21 -7.21
CA ARG A 82 -5.53 6.23 -7.69
C ARG A 82 -4.10 5.77 -7.47
N LYS A 83 -3.24 5.95 -8.47
CA LYS A 83 -1.79 5.73 -8.32
C LYS A 83 -1.26 6.65 -7.23
N VAL A 84 -0.46 6.10 -6.32
CA VAL A 84 0.17 6.91 -5.27
C VAL A 84 1.43 7.55 -5.82
N GLY A 85 1.65 8.84 -5.52
CA GLY A 85 2.91 9.53 -5.82
C GLY A 85 4.05 9.09 -4.89
N LEU A 86 5.25 9.59 -5.15
CA LEU A 86 6.48 9.19 -4.44
C LEU A 86 6.36 9.30 -2.91
N TRP A 87 5.80 10.40 -2.40
CA TRP A 87 5.60 10.62 -0.97
C TRP A 87 4.66 9.60 -0.32
N GLY A 88 3.58 9.25 -1.01
CA GLY A 88 2.65 8.25 -0.49
C GLY A 88 3.18 6.82 -0.63
N LEU A 89 4.06 6.56 -1.61
CA LEU A 89 4.82 5.32 -1.70
C LEU A 89 5.80 5.18 -0.54
N LEU A 90 6.59 6.21 -0.25
CA LEU A 90 7.48 6.26 0.92
C LEU A 90 6.70 6.05 2.22
N SER A 91 5.58 6.77 2.39
CA SER A 91 4.70 6.62 3.55
C SER A 91 4.15 5.20 3.67
N TRP A 92 3.83 4.55 2.55
CA TRP A 92 3.40 3.16 2.52
C TRP A 92 4.50 2.21 3.02
N TYR A 93 5.75 2.37 2.58
CA TYR A 93 6.86 1.52 3.04
C TYR A 93 7.05 1.58 4.56
N VAL A 94 7.05 2.78 5.16
CA VAL A 94 7.33 2.94 6.60
C VAL A 94 6.11 2.67 7.49
N ARG A 95 4.89 2.68 6.94
CA ARG A 95 3.63 2.43 7.68
C ARG A 95 2.94 1.12 7.30
N SER A 96 3.52 0.33 6.41
CA SER A 96 2.97 -0.97 6.03
C SER A 96 2.98 -1.88 7.26
N PRO A 97 1.89 -2.58 7.59
CA PRO A 97 1.88 -3.55 8.68
C PRO A 97 2.61 -4.85 8.31
N ASP A 98 3.00 -5.04 7.05
CA ASP A 98 3.71 -6.23 6.59
C ASP A 98 5.20 -6.20 7.02
N PRO A 99 5.67 -7.14 7.87
CA PRO A 99 7.06 -7.22 8.31
C PRO A 99 8.09 -7.32 7.19
N ALA A 100 7.74 -7.97 6.09
CA ALA A 100 8.63 -8.09 4.94
C ALA A 100 8.88 -6.73 4.25
N VAL A 101 8.00 -5.76 4.47
CA VAL A 101 8.08 -4.42 3.89
C VAL A 101 8.62 -3.41 4.91
N PHE A 102 8.11 -3.40 6.14
CA PHE A 102 8.47 -2.35 7.10
C PHE A 102 9.90 -2.50 7.64
N ILE A 103 10.39 -3.73 7.86
CA ILE A 103 11.71 -3.93 8.47
C ILE A 103 12.82 -3.38 7.56
N PRO A 104 12.90 -3.75 6.26
CA PRO A 104 13.90 -3.17 5.36
C PRO A 104 13.75 -1.66 5.21
N ALA A 105 12.52 -1.14 5.18
CA ALA A 105 12.27 0.29 5.08
C ALA A 105 12.85 1.07 6.26
N TRP A 106 12.65 0.57 7.49
CA TRP A 106 13.20 1.21 8.69
C TRP A 106 14.72 1.09 8.80
N ILE A 107 15.31 -0.03 8.35
CA ILE A 107 16.77 -0.16 8.24
C ILE A 107 17.33 0.94 7.33
N ALA A 108 16.70 1.16 6.17
CA ALA A 108 17.11 2.21 5.24
C ALA A 108 16.95 3.62 5.85
N VAL A 109 15.86 3.88 6.58
CA VAL A 109 15.63 5.17 7.27
C VAL A 109 16.69 5.44 8.33
N VAL A 110 17.00 4.44 9.17
CA VAL A 110 18.04 4.58 10.21
C VAL A 110 19.41 4.76 9.56
N GLY A 111 19.74 3.97 8.53
CA GLY A 111 21.00 4.09 7.79
C GLY A 111 21.18 5.47 7.15
N LEU A 112 20.13 6.01 6.52
CA LEU A 112 20.15 7.36 5.96
C LEU A 112 20.33 8.42 7.05
N GLY A 113 19.64 8.27 8.19
CA GLY A 113 19.80 9.18 9.33
C GLY A 113 21.23 9.22 9.87
N LEU A 114 21.86 8.05 10.02
CA LEU A 114 23.27 7.95 10.44
C LEU A 114 24.22 8.55 9.41
N ALA A 115 23.98 8.33 8.11
CA ALA A 115 24.79 8.91 7.05
C ALA A 115 24.72 10.45 7.05
N ILE A 116 23.52 11.02 7.21
CA ILE A 116 23.33 12.48 7.30
C ILE A 116 24.02 13.03 8.55
N ALA A 117 23.87 12.37 9.71
CA ALA A 117 24.53 12.78 10.94
C ALA A 117 26.06 12.77 10.79
N GLY A 118 26.63 11.73 10.19
CA GLY A 118 28.06 11.65 9.89
C GLY A 118 28.53 12.78 8.96
N LEU A 119 27.76 13.07 7.90
CA LEU A 119 28.06 14.17 6.99
C LEU A 119 28.07 15.53 7.71
N LEU A 120 27.05 15.82 8.52
CA LEU A 120 26.96 17.08 9.27
C LEU A 120 28.13 17.23 10.25
N LEU A 121 28.45 16.17 11.00
CA LEU A 121 29.58 16.17 11.93
C LEU A 121 30.93 16.37 11.22
N SER A 122 31.10 15.81 10.02
CA SER A 122 32.32 15.99 9.23
C SER A 122 32.42 17.35 8.52
N ALA A 123 31.28 17.97 8.21
CA ALA A 123 31.23 19.26 7.51
C ALA A 123 31.37 20.46 8.47
N LEU A 124 30.93 20.33 9.72
CA LEU A 124 31.04 21.37 10.75
C LEU A 124 32.46 21.97 10.87
N PRO A 125 33.54 21.17 10.95
CA PRO A 125 34.91 21.70 11.01
C PRO A 125 35.36 22.43 9.74
N LEU A 126 34.80 22.10 8.57
CA LEU A 126 35.16 22.71 7.28
C LEU A 126 34.48 24.07 7.07
N VAL A 127 33.35 24.30 7.75
CA VAL A 127 32.56 25.54 7.62
C VAL A 127 32.89 26.53 8.74
N CYS A 128 33.31 26.04 9.91
CA CYS A 128 33.64 26.86 11.07
C CYS A 128 35.16 26.97 11.36
N GLY A 129 36.01 26.41 10.48
CA GLY A 129 37.48 26.45 10.57
C GLY A 129 38.12 27.42 9.58
#